data_AF-A0A835WPF3-F1
#
_entry.id   AF-A0A835WPF3-F1
#
_cell.length_a   1.000
_cell.length_b   1.000
_cell.length_c   1.000
_cell.angle_alpha   90.00
_cell.angle_beta   90.00
_cell.angle_gamma   90.00
#
_symmetry.space_group_name_H-M   'P 1'
#
loop_
_entity.id
_entity.type
_entity.pdbx_description
1 polymer ?
#
loop_
_entity_poly.entity_id
_entity_poly.type
_entity_poly.pdbx_seq_one_letter_code
_entity_poly.pdbx_strand_id
1 'polypeptide(L)'
;MSANTEVAAERVAVLSRQLCAGSPTTTSLTVDSKAMREFMTHDNRQLRDAIFEFLKDDLYRPNLYQGLMDFREQTLQRLKKFVGQRFFSVRDYTSDPRRFIAALECLMYADYSLAIKAGVHFTLCGGTIAKLGTAYHHNKYLPGVDDLSLPGCFGMTELGHGSNVMGIETTAVYDANTREFVIHTPNDEASKYWIGGSGQHGKICTVFAQLTVNGQWQGPHVFVVRLRDDAGRLMPGVRIQDQGPKMGLNGVDNGRIWFDHVRVPREDMLDAFASVSPEGVYSSSIPSVSARFGTVVGGLTTGRVLIASGGIDGAKLALTIAVRYSCARTQFGDRPIMEYVTQQARLLPPLAQTYAYHFALGHLKSLVAAKKASDAKAIHVLSSGLKAAATWGRVEAMQDCRECCGGMGFLAVNKIGPLMTDMNVDVTFEGDNTVMMQQVARALLEERAAARGTAPATPAPGALAALGGTACARTLGGLLAYREAALVSQVADDMAAAATRADGAAAKAAASAAAFDRNLDLVVQVGWASMEKFCYANFLKEVERAPPSLQPALAALARLYAVSRLQRAAAFYLAAGALSRADMAALRAAAAELYGQLTAGGPRCAAVALCDGFGVPDHLLQAPIAFDWRKI
;
A
#
# COMPACT_ATOMS: atom_id res chain seq x y z
N MET A 1 -55.25 32.86 -23.78
CA MET A 1 -54.41 31.83 -23.12
C MET A 1 -53.33 31.23 -24.04
N SER A 2 -53.25 31.55 -25.35
CA SER A 2 -52.29 30.93 -26.27
C SER A 2 -50.91 31.61 -26.36
N ALA A 3 -50.79 32.91 -26.03
CA ALA A 3 -49.52 33.63 -26.16
C ALA A 3 -48.49 33.29 -25.05
N ASN A 4 -48.93 32.87 -23.87
CA ASN A 4 -48.03 32.49 -22.77
C ASN A 4 -47.43 31.09 -22.93
N THR A 5 -48.07 30.20 -23.69
CA THR A 5 -47.58 28.85 -23.96
C THR A 5 -46.48 28.83 -25.02
N GLU A 6 -46.54 29.71 -26.03
CA GLU A 6 -45.47 29.85 -27.03
C GLU A 6 -44.20 30.43 -26.42
N VAL A 7 -44.30 31.47 -25.59
CA VAL A 7 -43.14 32.07 -24.91
C VAL A 7 -42.51 31.10 -23.90
N ALA A 8 -43.30 30.24 -23.25
CA ALA A 8 -42.79 29.18 -22.39
C ALA A 8 -42.08 28.07 -23.17
N ALA A 9 -42.62 27.65 -24.33
CA ALA A 9 -41.99 26.68 -25.22
C ALA A 9 -40.70 27.21 -25.85
N GLU A 10 -40.67 28.49 -26.24
CA GLU A 10 -39.46 29.17 -26.72
C GLU A 10 -38.41 29.29 -25.62
N ARG A 11 -38.79 29.62 -24.39
CA ARG A 11 -37.86 29.65 -23.24
C ARG A 11 -37.31 28.26 -22.91
N VAL A 12 -38.12 27.20 -22.98
CA VAL A 12 -37.66 25.82 -22.81
C VAL A 12 -36.76 25.39 -23.97
N ALA A 13 -37.04 25.80 -25.21
CA ALA A 13 -36.20 25.52 -26.37
C ALA A 13 -34.88 26.32 -26.35
N VAL A 14 -34.88 27.55 -25.84
CA VAL A 14 -33.69 28.38 -25.63
C VAL A 14 -32.86 27.84 -24.46
N LEU A 15 -33.50 27.41 -23.36
CA LEU A 15 -32.81 26.72 -22.25
C LEU A 15 -32.26 25.35 -22.69
N SER A 16 -32.97 24.60 -23.53
CA SER A 16 -32.49 23.34 -24.10
C SER A 16 -31.34 23.58 -25.09
N ARG A 17 -31.39 24.66 -25.89
CA ARG A 17 -30.28 25.08 -26.75
C ARG A 17 -29.11 25.68 -25.99
N GLN A 18 -29.30 26.26 -24.79
CA GLN A 18 -28.24 26.74 -23.91
C GLN A 18 -27.63 25.61 -23.06
N LEU A 19 -28.40 24.56 -22.76
CA LEU A 19 -27.91 23.30 -22.19
C LEU A 19 -27.23 22.40 -23.24
N CYS A 20 -27.55 22.60 -24.52
CA CYS A 20 -26.92 21.95 -25.67
C CYS A 20 -26.04 22.91 -26.49
N ALA A 21 -25.71 24.09 -25.96
CA ALA A 21 -24.87 25.08 -26.64
C ALA A 21 -23.43 24.60 -26.58
N GLY A 22 -23.01 23.97 -27.68
CA GLY A 22 -21.62 23.74 -28.06
C GLY A 22 -20.75 23.23 -26.93
N SER A 23 -20.57 21.91 -26.86
CA SER A 23 -19.32 21.38 -26.28
C SER A 23 -18.18 22.20 -26.87
N PRO A 24 -17.34 22.89 -26.06
CA PRO A 24 -16.05 23.30 -26.56
C PRO A 24 -15.47 22.01 -27.16
N THR A 25 -15.10 22.02 -28.45
CA THR A 25 -14.54 20.86 -29.15
C THR A 25 -13.51 20.24 -28.24
N THR A 26 -13.92 19.21 -27.49
CA THR A 26 -13.14 18.72 -26.37
C THR A 26 -12.15 17.82 -27.03
N THR A 27 -10.93 18.31 -27.19
CA THR A 27 -9.88 17.60 -27.92
C THR A 27 -9.72 16.22 -27.28
N SER A 28 -10.13 15.18 -28.01
CA SER A 28 -10.03 13.81 -27.55
C SER A 28 -8.56 13.49 -27.36
N LEU A 29 -8.20 12.99 -26.17
CA LEU A 29 -6.87 12.42 -25.95
C LEU A 29 -6.80 11.07 -26.67
N THR A 30 -5.68 10.83 -27.35
CA THR A 30 -5.38 9.52 -27.94
C THR A 30 -4.29 8.86 -27.12
N VAL A 31 -4.46 7.59 -26.76
CA VAL A 31 -3.51 6.82 -25.96
C VAL A 31 -3.29 5.47 -26.61
N ASP A 32 -2.02 5.15 -26.88
CA ASP A 32 -1.62 3.78 -27.22
C ASP A 32 -1.45 2.99 -25.91
N SER A 33 -2.39 2.08 -25.64
CA SER A 33 -2.40 1.27 -24.43
C SER A 33 -1.21 0.32 -24.35
N LYS A 34 -0.68 -0.16 -25.48
CA LYS A 34 0.51 -1.02 -25.51
C LYS A 34 1.75 -0.22 -25.13
N ALA A 35 1.94 0.94 -25.74
CA ALA A 35 3.04 1.83 -25.38
C ALA A 35 2.94 2.28 -23.90
N MET A 36 1.73 2.54 -23.41
CA MET A 36 1.49 2.85 -21.99
C MET A 36 1.88 1.68 -21.08
N ARG A 37 1.47 0.45 -21.38
CA ARG A 37 1.85 -0.74 -20.62
C ARG A 37 3.36 -0.94 -20.58
N GLU A 38 4.03 -0.78 -21.72
CA GLU A 38 5.49 -0.87 -21.81
C GLU A 38 6.16 0.19 -20.94
N PHE A 39 5.67 1.43 -20.98
CA PHE A 39 6.18 2.51 -20.15
C PHE A 39 5.97 2.26 -18.63
N MET A 40 4.78 1.81 -18.24
CA MET A 40 4.45 1.53 -16.84
C MET A 40 5.22 0.32 -16.26
N THR A 41 5.51 -0.67 -17.11
CA THR A 41 6.21 -1.91 -16.72
C THR A 41 7.72 -1.76 -16.98
N HIS A 42 8.42 -1.10 -16.06
CA HIS A 42 9.82 -0.75 -16.22
C HIS A 42 10.82 -1.86 -15.82
N ASP A 43 10.35 -3.00 -15.31
CA ASP A 43 11.19 -4.12 -14.90
C ASP A 43 10.54 -5.50 -15.14
N ASN A 44 11.39 -6.53 -15.24
CA ASN A 44 11.00 -7.95 -15.22
C ASN A 44 9.85 -8.35 -16.17
N ARG A 45 9.75 -7.72 -17.36
CA ARG A 45 8.62 -7.94 -18.30
C ARG A 45 8.44 -9.42 -18.67
N GLN A 46 9.50 -10.11 -19.10
CA GLN A 46 9.40 -11.52 -19.48
C GLN A 46 8.97 -12.41 -18.31
N LEU A 47 9.42 -12.11 -17.08
CA LEU A 47 9.02 -12.83 -15.89
C LEU A 47 7.53 -12.62 -15.58
N ARG A 48 7.06 -11.38 -15.62
CA ARG A 48 5.65 -11.04 -15.40
C ARG A 48 4.76 -11.73 -16.43
N ASP A 49 5.14 -11.69 -17.71
CA ASP A 49 4.42 -12.36 -18.79
C ASP A 49 4.38 -13.88 -18.59
N ALA A 50 5.51 -14.50 -18.20
CA ALA A 50 5.57 -15.94 -17.92
C ALA A 50 4.68 -16.34 -16.72
N ILE A 51 4.64 -15.52 -15.66
CA ILE A 51 3.76 -15.77 -14.51
C ILE A 51 2.30 -15.60 -14.91
N PHE A 52 1.94 -14.55 -15.66
CA PHE A 52 0.57 -14.37 -16.12
C PHE A 52 0.09 -15.50 -17.05
N GLU A 53 0.96 -16.03 -17.91
CA GLU A 53 0.66 -17.20 -18.72
C GLU A 53 0.43 -18.45 -17.83
N PHE A 54 1.30 -18.67 -16.85
CA PHE A 54 1.17 -19.76 -15.87
C PHE A 54 -0.15 -19.69 -15.08
N LEU A 55 -0.62 -18.49 -14.74
CA LEU A 55 -1.86 -18.26 -13.99
C LEU A 55 -3.15 -18.51 -14.82
N LYS A 56 -3.06 -18.90 -16.10
CA LYS A 56 -4.22 -19.36 -16.88
C LYS A 56 -4.78 -20.70 -16.43
N ASP A 57 -3.96 -21.48 -15.73
CA ASP A 57 -4.32 -22.81 -15.25
C ASP A 57 -5.58 -22.78 -14.36
N ASP A 58 -6.47 -23.76 -14.56
CA ASP A 58 -7.78 -23.80 -13.91
C ASP A 58 -7.70 -23.84 -12.37
N LEU A 59 -6.57 -24.29 -11.81
CA LEU A 59 -6.35 -24.24 -10.36
C LEU A 59 -6.43 -22.80 -9.81
N TYR A 60 -6.09 -21.79 -10.60
CA TYR A 60 -6.09 -20.37 -10.19
C TYR A 60 -7.41 -19.65 -10.50
N ARG A 61 -8.42 -20.34 -11.04
CA ARG A 61 -9.76 -19.76 -11.22
C ARG A 61 -10.47 -19.61 -9.86
N PRO A 62 -11.17 -18.50 -9.59
CA PRO A 62 -11.94 -18.32 -8.37
C PRO A 62 -13.05 -19.38 -8.26
N ASN A 63 -13.21 -19.95 -7.06
CA ASN A 63 -14.34 -20.80 -6.72
C ASN A 63 -15.15 -20.14 -5.59
N LEU A 64 -16.27 -19.52 -5.96
CA LEU A 64 -17.11 -18.75 -5.03
C LEU A 64 -17.98 -19.62 -4.10
N TYR A 65 -18.01 -20.93 -4.32
CA TYR A 65 -18.82 -21.88 -3.54
C TYR A 65 -18.00 -22.71 -2.56
N GLN A 66 -16.71 -22.41 -2.43
CA GLN A 66 -15.78 -23.21 -1.64
C GLN A 66 -15.92 -22.95 -0.13
N GLY A 67 -15.83 -24.01 0.67
CA GLY A 67 -15.76 -23.90 2.13
C GLY A 67 -14.39 -23.40 2.62
N LEU A 68 -14.32 -22.92 3.87
CA LEU A 68 -13.12 -22.30 4.44
C LEU A 68 -11.88 -23.22 4.38
N MET A 69 -12.02 -24.48 4.80
CA MET A 69 -10.88 -25.41 4.87
C MET A 69 -10.40 -25.83 3.48
N ASP A 70 -11.33 -26.07 2.55
CA ASP A 70 -11.00 -26.38 1.17
C ASP A 70 -10.29 -25.19 0.50
N PHE A 71 -10.70 -23.95 0.79
CA PHE A 71 -10.04 -22.77 0.24
C PHE A 71 -8.60 -22.67 0.73
N ARG A 72 -8.33 -22.93 2.01
CA ARG A 72 -6.97 -22.92 2.57
C ARG A 72 -6.08 -24.00 1.96
N GLU A 73 -6.59 -25.21 1.79
CA GLU A 73 -5.86 -26.29 1.13
C GLU A 73 -5.60 -25.94 -0.35
N GLN A 74 -6.59 -25.40 -1.06
CA GLN A 74 -6.40 -24.93 -2.43
C GLN A 74 -5.34 -23.82 -2.52
N THR A 75 -5.32 -22.86 -1.58
CA THR A 75 -4.29 -21.82 -1.53
C THR A 75 -2.89 -22.43 -1.32
N LEU A 76 -2.75 -23.47 -0.47
CA LEU A 76 -1.49 -24.19 -0.33
C LEU A 76 -1.09 -24.91 -1.62
N GLN A 77 -2.03 -25.59 -2.28
CA GLN A 77 -1.77 -26.29 -3.55
C GLN A 77 -1.34 -25.33 -4.66
N ARG A 78 -2.01 -24.18 -4.77
CA ARG A 78 -1.64 -23.07 -5.67
C ARG A 78 -0.22 -22.59 -5.40
N LEU A 79 0.15 -22.43 -4.12
CA LEU A 79 1.49 -22.01 -3.73
C LEU A 79 2.54 -23.08 -4.09
N LYS A 80 2.29 -24.36 -3.75
CA LYS A 80 3.17 -25.49 -4.12
C LYS A 80 3.43 -25.54 -5.63
N LYS A 81 2.38 -25.41 -6.44
CA LYS A 81 2.49 -25.44 -7.91
C LYS A 81 3.31 -24.25 -8.44
N PHE A 82 3.10 -23.06 -7.89
CA PHE A 82 3.86 -21.87 -8.25
C PHE A 82 5.34 -21.98 -7.86
N VAL A 83 5.63 -22.49 -6.65
CA VAL A 83 7.00 -22.77 -6.20
C VAL A 83 7.73 -23.75 -7.10
N GLY A 84 7.02 -24.78 -7.60
CA GLY A 84 7.57 -25.74 -8.56
C GLY A 84 8.10 -25.12 -9.86
N GLN A 85 7.66 -23.91 -10.23
CA GLN A 85 8.15 -23.20 -11.41
C GLN A 85 9.48 -22.47 -11.18
N ARG A 86 9.87 -22.24 -9.92
CA ARG A 86 11.12 -21.54 -9.56
C ARG A 86 11.29 -20.19 -10.26
N PHE A 87 10.21 -19.43 -10.36
CA PHE A 87 10.24 -18.08 -10.95
C PHE A 87 11.23 -17.14 -10.25
N PHE A 88 11.48 -17.34 -8.96
CA PHE A 88 12.50 -16.66 -8.17
C PHE A 88 12.99 -17.58 -7.03
N SER A 89 14.07 -17.17 -6.35
CA SER A 89 14.50 -17.74 -5.06
C SER A 89 14.26 -16.71 -3.96
N VAL A 90 13.98 -17.15 -2.73
CA VAL A 90 13.96 -16.32 -1.52
C VAL A 90 15.25 -15.50 -1.36
N ARG A 91 16.37 -15.97 -1.91
CA ARG A 91 17.62 -15.21 -1.95
C ARG A 91 17.49 -13.92 -2.75
N ASP A 92 16.61 -13.89 -3.75
CA ASP A 92 16.31 -12.69 -4.55
C ASP A 92 15.75 -11.55 -3.68
N TYR A 93 15.19 -11.84 -2.49
CA TYR A 93 14.85 -10.79 -1.51
C TYR A 93 16.04 -9.86 -1.25
N THR A 94 17.27 -10.40 -1.20
CA THR A 94 18.49 -9.62 -1.01
C THR A 94 19.34 -9.50 -2.26
N SER A 95 19.40 -10.47 -3.17
CA SER A 95 20.23 -10.40 -4.39
C SER A 95 19.58 -9.59 -5.51
N ASP A 96 18.31 -9.85 -5.82
CA ASP A 96 17.55 -9.18 -6.88
C ASP A 96 16.13 -8.78 -6.41
N PRO A 97 16.03 -7.68 -5.62
CA PRO A 97 14.76 -7.28 -5.02
C PRO A 97 13.69 -6.98 -6.07
N ARG A 98 14.06 -6.53 -7.28
CA ARG A 98 13.09 -6.24 -8.34
C ARG A 98 12.45 -7.51 -8.85
N ARG A 99 13.25 -8.56 -9.10
CA ARG A 99 12.74 -9.88 -9.50
C ARG A 99 11.81 -10.46 -8.43
N PHE A 100 12.23 -10.42 -7.18
CA PHE A 100 11.45 -10.89 -6.03
C PHE A 100 10.09 -10.18 -5.92
N ILE A 101 10.11 -8.85 -5.97
CA ILE A 101 8.89 -8.03 -5.90
C ILE A 101 7.98 -8.30 -7.10
N ALA A 102 8.51 -8.31 -8.32
CA ALA A 102 7.73 -8.53 -9.53
C ALA A 102 7.01 -9.90 -9.52
N ALA A 103 7.66 -10.95 -9.01
CA ALA A 103 7.06 -12.27 -8.96
C ALA A 103 5.87 -12.34 -7.99
N LEU A 104 6.02 -11.78 -6.78
CA LEU A 104 4.96 -11.76 -5.78
C LEU A 104 3.79 -10.84 -6.16
N GLU A 105 4.08 -9.71 -6.81
CA GLU A 105 3.06 -8.81 -7.35
C GLU A 105 2.12 -9.53 -8.32
N CYS A 106 2.65 -10.38 -9.20
CA CYS A 106 1.82 -11.04 -10.20
C CYS A 106 0.76 -11.96 -9.60
N LEU A 107 1.00 -12.54 -8.42
CA LEU A 107 0.06 -13.44 -7.75
C LEU A 107 -1.24 -12.73 -7.33
N MET A 108 -1.18 -11.44 -7.03
CA MET A 108 -2.34 -10.68 -6.54
C MET A 108 -3.48 -10.63 -7.56
N TYR A 109 -3.14 -10.65 -8.85
CA TYR A 109 -4.13 -10.61 -9.94
C TYR A 109 -4.94 -11.90 -10.04
N ALA A 110 -4.39 -13.04 -9.62
CA ALA A 110 -5.11 -14.30 -9.57
C ALA A 110 -5.95 -14.41 -8.28
N ASP A 111 -5.30 -14.31 -7.12
CA ASP A 111 -5.94 -14.53 -5.82
C ASP A 111 -5.15 -13.83 -4.70
N TYR A 112 -5.81 -12.99 -3.92
CA TYR A 112 -5.11 -12.21 -2.89
C TYR A 112 -4.70 -13.05 -1.67
N SER A 113 -5.45 -14.12 -1.35
CA SER A 113 -5.04 -15.06 -0.30
C SER A 113 -3.74 -15.78 -0.66
N LEU A 114 -3.56 -16.17 -1.92
CA LEU A 114 -2.33 -16.74 -2.44
C LEU A 114 -1.16 -15.75 -2.34
N ALA A 115 -1.37 -14.50 -2.77
CA ALA A 115 -0.34 -13.46 -2.69
C ALA A 115 0.12 -13.23 -1.24
N ILE A 116 -0.81 -13.14 -0.29
CA ILE A 116 -0.48 -12.98 1.14
C ILE A 116 0.17 -14.23 1.73
N LYS A 117 -0.31 -15.44 1.40
CA LYS A 117 0.32 -16.69 1.87
C LYS A 117 1.76 -16.81 1.37
N ALA A 118 2.01 -16.46 0.11
CA ALA A 118 3.35 -16.39 -0.46
C ALA A 118 4.19 -15.30 0.23
N GLY A 119 3.63 -14.11 0.49
CA GLY A 119 4.29 -13.03 1.20
C GLY A 119 4.71 -13.40 2.62
N VAL A 120 3.83 -14.03 3.40
CA VAL A 120 4.18 -14.51 4.76
C VAL A 120 5.34 -15.48 4.71
N HIS A 121 5.33 -16.41 3.75
CA HIS A 121 6.36 -17.42 3.61
C HIS A 121 7.70 -16.85 3.12
N PHE A 122 7.71 -16.18 1.97
CA PHE A 122 8.93 -15.72 1.30
C PHE A 122 9.42 -14.37 1.83
N THR A 123 8.51 -13.40 2.02
CA THR A 123 8.88 -12.04 2.44
C THR A 123 9.11 -11.98 3.94
N LEU A 124 8.15 -12.44 4.74
CA LEU A 124 8.24 -12.28 6.19
C LEU A 124 9.16 -13.33 6.81
N CYS A 125 8.88 -14.62 6.67
CA CYS A 125 9.74 -15.66 7.24
C CYS A 125 11.10 -15.74 6.51
N GLY A 126 11.07 -16.00 5.20
CA GLY A 126 12.26 -16.11 4.37
C GLY A 126 13.13 -14.85 4.33
N GLY A 127 12.52 -13.69 4.10
CA GLY A 127 13.22 -12.40 4.08
C GLY A 127 13.82 -12.01 5.43
N THR A 128 13.17 -12.36 6.55
CA THR A 128 13.73 -12.17 7.89
C THR A 128 14.98 -13.03 8.09
N ILE A 129 14.95 -14.31 7.71
CA ILE A 129 16.13 -15.19 7.74
C ILE A 129 17.23 -14.63 6.82
N ALA A 130 16.88 -14.18 5.62
CA ALA A 130 17.84 -13.66 4.65
C ALA A 130 18.50 -12.34 5.09
N LYS A 131 17.79 -11.47 5.83
CA LYS A 131 18.29 -10.17 6.28
C LYS A 131 18.95 -10.18 7.66
N LEU A 132 18.41 -10.96 8.59
CA LEU A 132 18.85 -10.95 9.98
C LEU A 132 19.71 -12.16 10.32
N GLY A 133 19.69 -13.21 9.49
CA GLY A 133 20.54 -14.38 9.64
C GLY A 133 21.89 -14.24 8.94
N THR A 134 22.84 -15.05 9.38
CA THR A 134 24.17 -15.25 8.79
C THR A 134 24.18 -16.41 7.79
N ALA A 135 25.35 -16.70 7.20
CA ALA A 135 25.51 -17.79 6.23
C ALA A 135 25.06 -19.16 6.77
N TYR A 136 25.23 -19.42 8.07
CA TYR A 136 24.71 -20.61 8.74
C TYR A 136 23.19 -20.74 8.54
N HIS A 137 22.45 -19.68 8.89
CA HIS A 137 21.00 -19.62 8.76
C HIS A 137 20.55 -19.78 7.30
N HIS A 138 21.27 -19.12 6.39
CA HIS A 138 20.97 -19.17 4.97
C HIS A 138 21.10 -20.58 4.42
N ASN A 139 22.12 -21.32 4.83
CA ASN A 139 22.35 -22.70 4.39
C ASN A 139 21.38 -23.69 5.05
N LYS A 140 21.02 -23.47 6.31
CA LYS A 140 20.11 -24.35 7.06
C LYS A 140 18.65 -24.23 6.61
N TYR A 141 18.17 -23.01 6.37
CA TYR A 141 16.72 -22.76 6.22
C TYR A 141 16.26 -22.38 4.81
N LEU A 142 17.02 -21.53 4.10
CA LEU A 142 16.53 -20.96 2.83
C LEU A 142 16.27 -22.02 1.74
N PRO A 143 17.02 -23.12 1.61
CA PRO A 143 16.67 -24.18 0.65
C PRO A 143 15.27 -24.76 0.87
N GLY A 144 14.90 -25.01 2.14
CA GLY A 144 13.58 -25.54 2.47
C GLY A 144 12.46 -24.50 2.38
N VAL A 145 12.79 -23.21 2.49
CA VAL A 145 11.87 -22.13 2.16
C VAL A 145 11.66 -22.06 0.65
N ASP A 146 12.73 -22.18 -0.14
CA ASP A 146 12.66 -22.12 -1.61
C ASP A 146 11.81 -23.21 -2.24
N ASP A 147 11.88 -24.45 -1.73
CA ASP A 147 11.11 -25.58 -2.25
C ASP A 147 9.81 -25.87 -1.47
N LEU A 148 9.49 -25.03 -0.47
CA LEU A 148 8.33 -25.14 0.41
C LEU A 148 8.30 -26.45 1.26
N SER A 149 9.42 -27.15 1.42
CA SER A 149 9.54 -28.28 2.38
C SER A 149 9.55 -27.82 3.84
N LEU A 150 9.94 -26.55 4.07
CA LEU A 150 9.88 -25.83 5.34
C LEU A 150 8.95 -24.60 5.22
N PRO A 151 7.61 -24.80 5.14
CA PRO A 151 6.66 -23.70 5.13
C PRO A 151 6.82 -22.87 6.40
N GLY A 152 6.92 -21.56 6.21
CA GLY A 152 7.37 -20.61 7.22
C GLY A 152 6.32 -19.59 7.61
N CYS A 153 6.36 -19.17 8.86
CA CYS A 153 5.47 -18.19 9.48
C CYS A 153 6.28 -17.05 10.11
N PHE A 154 5.63 -15.93 10.42
CA PHE A 154 6.26 -14.76 11.02
C PHE A 154 5.56 -14.32 12.31
N GLY A 155 6.21 -14.59 13.45
CA GLY A 155 5.66 -14.47 14.80
C GLY A 155 6.09 -13.20 15.51
N MET A 156 5.58 -12.04 15.09
CA MET A 156 5.89 -10.76 15.72
C MET A 156 4.77 -10.28 16.63
N THR A 157 3.61 -10.02 16.03
CA THR A 157 2.40 -9.53 16.71
C THR A 157 1.94 -10.47 17.82
N GLU A 158 1.51 -9.87 18.92
CA GLU A 158 0.89 -10.53 20.05
C GLU A 158 -0.54 -10.03 20.25
N LEU A 159 -1.33 -10.73 21.06
CA LEU A 159 -2.69 -10.30 21.38
C LEU A 159 -2.69 -8.91 22.02
N GLY A 160 -1.76 -8.64 22.95
CA GLY A 160 -1.61 -7.34 23.61
C GLY A 160 -0.84 -6.30 22.79
N HIS A 161 -0.04 -6.73 21.80
CA HIS A 161 0.93 -5.85 21.11
C HIS A 161 0.93 -6.02 19.59
N GLY A 162 0.35 -5.02 18.90
CA GLY A 162 0.42 -4.85 17.45
C GLY A 162 1.42 -3.77 17.02
N SER A 163 1.03 -2.50 17.13
CA SER A 163 1.87 -1.36 16.72
C SER A 163 3.09 -1.15 17.61
N ASN A 164 2.98 -1.41 18.92
CA ASN A 164 4.07 -1.29 19.89
C ASN A 164 4.87 -2.60 20.00
N VAL A 165 5.59 -2.96 18.94
CA VAL A 165 6.40 -4.19 18.90
C VAL A 165 7.55 -4.18 19.90
N MET A 166 8.05 -3.01 20.31
CA MET A 166 9.07 -2.89 21.35
C MET A 166 8.60 -3.46 22.70
N GLY A 167 7.28 -3.41 22.94
CA GLY A 167 6.62 -3.85 24.17
C GLY A 167 6.13 -5.29 24.18
N ILE A 168 6.44 -6.11 23.17
CA ILE A 168 6.04 -7.54 23.17
C ILE A 168 6.53 -8.26 24.45
N GLU A 169 5.84 -9.31 24.83
CA GLU A 169 6.00 -9.99 26.10
C GLU A 169 6.54 -11.42 25.99
N THR A 170 6.49 -12.06 24.81
CA THR A 170 7.14 -13.37 24.60
C THR A 170 8.62 -13.25 24.99
N THR A 171 9.10 -14.14 25.85
CA THR A 171 10.47 -14.11 26.39
C THR A 171 11.38 -15.12 25.71
N ALA A 172 12.67 -14.80 25.59
CA ALA A 172 13.74 -15.71 25.24
C ALA A 172 14.85 -15.61 26.30
N VAL A 173 15.03 -16.64 27.12
CA VAL A 173 16.07 -16.67 28.17
C VAL A 173 17.18 -17.61 27.74
N TYR A 174 18.42 -17.13 27.72
CA TYR A 174 19.57 -17.98 27.39
C TYR A 174 19.96 -18.91 28.55
N ASP A 175 20.06 -20.20 28.27
CA ASP A 175 20.58 -21.24 29.18
C ASP A 175 21.95 -21.71 28.71
N ALA A 176 23.01 -21.29 29.40
CA ALA A 176 24.39 -21.63 29.06
C ALA A 176 24.72 -23.13 29.27
N ASN A 177 23.97 -23.84 30.13
CA ASN A 177 24.23 -25.25 30.41
C ASN A 177 23.86 -26.13 29.22
N THR A 178 22.75 -25.81 28.55
CA THR A 178 22.30 -26.55 27.36
C THR A 178 22.61 -25.84 26.06
N ARG A 179 23.08 -24.58 26.11
CA ARG A 179 23.38 -23.72 24.96
C ARG A 179 22.14 -23.50 24.09
N GLU A 180 21.04 -23.19 24.74
CA GLU A 180 19.74 -22.99 24.12
C GLU A 180 19.09 -21.71 24.64
N PHE A 181 18.13 -21.20 23.88
CA PHE A 181 17.17 -20.22 24.34
C PHE A 181 15.88 -20.93 24.75
N VAL A 182 15.34 -20.57 25.90
CA VAL A 182 14.02 -21.00 26.36
C VAL A 182 13.00 -19.94 25.96
N ILE A 183 12.17 -20.25 24.97
CA ILE A 183 11.11 -19.38 24.46
C ILE A 183 9.82 -19.65 25.24
N HIS A 184 9.20 -18.60 25.79
CA HIS A 184 8.00 -18.73 26.60
C HIS A 184 7.01 -17.58 26.40
N THR A 185 5.72 -17.92 26.45
CA THR A 185 4.58 -17.02 26.46
C THR A 185 4.10 -16.86 27.91
N PRO A 186 4.45 -15.77 28.62
CA PRO A 186 4.23 -15.64 30.07
C PRO A 186 2.76 -15.47 30.48
N ASN A 187 1.91 -14.98 29.58
CA ASN A 187 0.50 -14.76 29.80
C ASN A 187 -0.27 -14.87 28.47
N ASP A 188 -1.60 -14.83 28.51
CA ASP A 188 -2.40 -15.00 27.30
C ASP A 188 -2.28 -13.82 26.31
N GLU A 189 -2.08 -12.59 26.80
CA GLU A 189 -1.86 -11.39 25.98
C GLU A 189 -0.54 -11.48 25.17
N ALA A 190 0.46 -12.17 25.71
CA ALA A 190 1.75 -12.42 25.07
C ALA A 190 1.73 -13.48 23.96
N SER A 191 0.60 -14.18 23.76
CA SER A 191 0.48 -15.16 22.67
C SER A 191 0.70 -14.50 21.31
N LYS A 192 1.45 -15.15 20.41
CA LYS A 192 1.58 -14.65 19.04
C LYS A 192 0.22 -14.74 18.35
N TYR A 193 -0.19 -13.67 17.69
CA TYR A 193 -1.56 -13.50 17.21
C TYR A 193 -1.58 -13.01 15.75
N TRP A 194 -2.55 -13.47 14.96
CA TRP A 194 -2.64 -13.23 13.49
C TRP A 194 -1.55 -13.89 12.65
N ILE A 195 -0.90 -14.95 13.13
CA ILE A 195 0.28 -15.52 12.47
C ILE A 195 -0.14 -16.34 11.25
N GLY A 196 -0.05 -15.73 10.07
CA GLY A 196 -0.42 -16.34 8.79
C GLY A 196 0.36 -17.63 8.54
N GLY A 197 -0.31 -18.65 8.01
CA GLY A 197 0.27 -19.96 7.74
C GLY A 197 0.45 -20.85 8.97
N SER A 198 0.34 -20.34 10.20
CA SER A 198 0.61 -21.15 11.40
C SER A 198 -0.56 -22.04 11.80
N GLY A 199 -1.79 -21.69 11.40
CA GLY A 199 -2.99 -22.42 11.80
C GLY A 199 -2.97 -23.88 11.37
N GLN A 200 -2.53 -24.15 10.14
CA GLN A 200 -2.55 -25.49 9.55
C GLN A 200 -1.16 -25.90 9.03
N HIS A 201 -0.48 -25.03 8.28
CA HIS A 201 0.55 -25.49 7.34
C HIS A 201 2.01 -25.27 7.79
N GLY A 202 2.26 -24.27 8.63
CA GLY A 202 3.61 -23.79 8.95
C GLY A 202 4.41 -24.76 9.82
N LYS A 203 5.65 -25.05 9.42
CA LYS A 203 6.60 -25.90 10.14
C LYS A 203 7.61 -25.08 10.96
N ILE A 204 8.01 -23.90 10.49
CA ILE A 204 8.92 -23.00 11.20
C ILE A 204 8.30 -21.62 11.37
N CYS A 205 8.75 -20.88 12.38
CA CYS A 205 8.36 -19.49 12.59
C CYS A 205 9.55 -18.64 13.01
N THR A 206 9.74 -17.48 12.39
CA THR A 206 10.64 -16.45 12.90
C THR A 206 9.91 -15.69 14.00
N VAL A 207 10.24 -15.97 15.26
CA VAL A 207 9.56 -15.46 16.46
C VAL A 207 10.35 -14.28 17.04
N PHE A 208 9.69 -13.14 17.20
CA PHE A 208 10.23 -12.03 17.98
C PHE A 208 10.00 -12.29 19.47
N ALA A 209 11.03 -12.16 20.29
CA ALA A 209 10.95 -12.34 21.73
C ALA A 209 11.94 -11.43 22.47
N GLN A 210 11.59 -11.03 23.70
CA GLN A 210 12.44 -10.26 24.60
C GLN A 210 13.59 -11.13 25.09
N LEU A 211 14.80 -10.82 24.63
CA LEU A 211 16.00 -11.57 24.99
C LEU A 211 16.52 -11.16 26.36
N THR A 212 16.79 -12.15 27.21
CA THR A 212 17.51 -12.00 28.48
C THR A 212 18.72 -12.92 28.50
N VAL A 213 19.90 -12.37 28.78
CA VAL A 213 21.18 -13.10 28.89
C VAL A 213 21.83 -12.74 30.22
N ASN A 214 22.15 -13.74 31.05
CA ASN A 214 22.73 -13.55 32.39
C ASN A 214 21.94 -12.54 33.25
N GLY A 215 20.60 -12.60 33.21
CA GLY A 215 19.70 -11.69 33.92
C GLY A 215 19.60 -10.27 33.35
N GLN A 216 20.33 -9.96 32.28
CA GLN A 216 20.30 -8.66 31.62
C GLN A 216 19.36 -8.67 30.41
N TRP A 217 18.41 -7.74 30.38
CA TRP A 217 17.51 -7.55 29.26
C TRP A 217 18.23 -6.90 28.07
N GLN A 218 18.09 -7.51 26.90
CA GLN A 218 18.72 -7.08 25.64
C GLN A 218 17.68 -6.62 24.61
N GLY A 219 16.39 -6.58 24.95
CA GLY A 219 15.32 -6.20 24.03
C GLY A 219 14.96 -7.27 23.00
N PRO A 220 14.05 -6.94 22.05
CA PRO A 220 13.53 -7.89 21.08
C PRO A 220 14.61 -8.42 20.13
N HIS A 221 14.66 -9.75 19.99
CA HIS A 221 15.47 -10.48 19.01
C HIS A 221 14.60 -11.51 18.29
N VAL A 222 15.13 -12.09 17.22
CA VAL A 222 14.40 -13.04 16.36
C VAL A 222 15.02 -14.42 16.41
N PHE A 223 14.17 -15.42 16.60
CA PHE A 223 14.56 -16.84 16.72
C PHE A 223 13.79 -17.66 15.70
N VAL A 224 14.45 -18.63 15.06
CA VAL A 224 13.77 -19.61 14.19
C VAL A 224 13.27 -20.77 15.06
N VAL A 225 11.97 -20.79 15.33
CA VAL A 225 11.32 -21.80 16.19
C VAL A 225 10.65 -22.86 15.32
N ARG A 226 10.92 -24.14 15.59
CA ARG A 226 10.20 -25.26 14.96
C ARG A 226 8.82 -25.40 15.59
N LEU A 227 7.77 -25.27 14.78
CA LEU A 227 6.37 -25.40 15.22
C LEU A 227 5.84 -26.82 15.07
N ARG A 228 6.18 -27.51 13.97
CA ARG A 228 5.68 -28.85 13.64
C ARG A 228 6.78 -29.77 13.14
N ASP A 229 6.71 -31.06 13.42
CA ASP A 229 7.57 -32.05 12.78
C ASP A 229 7.23 -32.28 11.30
N ASP A 230 7.89 -33.23 10.65
CA ASP A 230 7.63 -33.52 9.23
C ASP A 230 6.32 -34.25 8.96
N ALA A 231 5.73 -34.87 9.98
CA ALA A 231 4.38 -35.44 9.94
C ALA A 231 3.28 -34.40 10.22
N GLY A 232 3.66 -33.13 10.49
CA GLY A 232 2.73 -32.04 10.78
C GLY A 232 2.25 -31.97 12.23
N ARG A 233 2.82 -32.77 13.13
CA ARG A 233 2.47 -32.75 14.57
C ARG A 233 3.18 -31.58 15.25
N LEU A 234 2.48 -30.89 16.16
CA LEU A 234 3.08 -29.79 16.92
C LEU A 234 4.27 -30.28 17.76
N MET A 235 5.33 -29.47 17.81
CA MET A 235 6.47 -29.74 18.68
C MET A 235 6.08 -29.63 20.16
N PRO A 236 6.74 -30.36 21.08
CA PRO A 236 6.49 -30.22 22.52
C PRO A 236 6.59 -28.76 22.98
N GLY A 237 5.66 -28.33 23.84
CA GLY A 237 5.57 -26.95 24.32
C GLY A 237 4.98 -25.94 23.32
N VAL A 238 4.70 -26.34 22.07
CA VAL A 238 4.03 -25.47 21.09
C VAL A 238 2.53 -25.78 21.08
N ARG A 239 1.71 -24.76 21.38
CA ARG A 239 0.25 -24.81 21.21
C ARG A 239 -0.17 -23.84 20.12
N ILE A 240 -1.03 -24.28 19.21
CA ILE A 240 -1.59 -23.44 18.15
C ILE A 240 -3.11 -23.56 18.13
N GLN A 241 -3.79 -22.43 17.96
CA GLN A 241 -5.22 -22.36 17.70
C GLN A 241 -5.44 -21.65 16.36
N ASP A 242 -6.21 -22.28 15.47
CA ASP A 242 -6.69 -21.63 14.25
C ASP A 242 -7.67 -20.50 14.59
N GLN A 243 -7.52 -19.35 13.96
CA GLN A 243 -8.38 -18.18 14.23
C GLN A 243 -9.71 -18.20 13.48
N GLY A 244 -9.97 -19.23 12.67
CA GLY A 244 -11.25 -19.45 12.00
C GLY A 244 -11.52 -18.48 10.84
N PRO A 245 -12.80 -18.24 10.52
CA PRO A 245 -13.21 -17.29 9.49
C PRO A 245 -12.81 -15.86 9.84
N LYS A 246 -12.29 -15.14 8.85
CA LYS A 246 -11.97 -13.71 8.91
C LYS A 246 -12.90 -12.93 7.98
N MET A 247 -12.86 -11.60 8.06
CA MET A 247 -13.54 -10.73 7.10
C MET A 247 -13.22 -11.16 5.66
N GLY A 248 -11.93 -11.25 5.33
CA GLY A 248 -11.39 -11.78 4.07
C GLY A 248 -10.07 -12.51 4.30
N LEU A 249 -9.34 -12.82 3.23
CA LEU A 249 -8.10 -13.62 3.23
C LEU A 249 -8.29 -15.02 3.82
N ASN A 250 -9.45 -15.63 3.55
CA ASN A 250 -9.80 -16.90 4.17
C ASN A 250 -8.96 -18.08 3.69
N GLY A 251 -8.24 -17.95 2.56
CA GLY A 251 -7.24 -18.92 2.10
C GLY A 251 -5.94 -18.89 2.91
N VAL A 252 -5.74 -17.85 3.74
CA VAL A 252 -4.62 -17.77 4.69
C VAL A 252 -5.05 -18.33 6.05
N ASP A 253 -4.39 -19.37 6.50
CA ASP A 253 -4.59 -20.02 7.80
C ASP A 253 -3.86 -19.27 8.93
N ASN A 254 -4.43 -18.15 9.39
CA ASN A 254 -3.91 -17.42 10.54
C ASN A 254 -4.12 -18.20 11.83
N GLY A 255 -3.07 -18.29 12.63
CA GLY A 255 -3.09 -18.98 13.92
C GLY A 255 -2.63 -18.08 15.07
N ARG A 256 -3.05 -18.48 16.26
CA ARG A 256 -2.55 -17.99 17.55
C ARG A 256 -1.59 -19.02 18.13
N ILE A 257 -0.44 -18.60 18.62
CA ILE A 257 0.63 -19.48 19.08
C ILE A 257 1.01 -19.16 20.52
N TRP A 258 1.16 -20.19 21.35
CA TRP A 258 1.75 -20.11 22.69
C TRP A 258 2.96 -21.03 22.77
N PHE A 259 3.96 -20.57 23.48
CA PHE A 259 5.19 -21.32 23.76
C PHE A 259 5.27 -21.61 25.26
N ASP A 260 5.35 -22.88 25.62
CA ASP A 260 5.61 -23.34 26.97
C ASP A 260 7.05 -23.87 27.05
N HIS A 261 7.97 -23.00 27.49
CA HIS A 261 9.38 -23.30 27.70
C HIS A 261 10.04 -24.07 26.53
N VAL A 262 9.75 -23.65 25.30
CA VAL A 262 10.26 -24.29 24.07
C VAL A 262 11.75 -24.02 23.94
N ARG A 263 12.55 -25.07 23.83
CA ARG A 263 14.01 -24.96 23.70
C ARG A 263 14.42 -24.80 22.23
N VAL A 264 15.23 -23.78 21.98
CA VAL A 264 15.73 -23.42 20.65
C VAL A 264 17.26 -23.38 20.70
N PRO A 265 17.98 -24.08 19.81
CA PRO A 265 19.44 -24.03 19.77
C PRO A 265 19.96 -22.60 19.67
N ARG A 266 21.10 -22.30 20.32
CA ARG A 266 21.72 -20.97 20.29
C ARG A 266 21.94 -20.46 18.86
N GLU A 267 22.32 -21.34 17.95
CA GLU A 267 22.58 -21.02 16.55
C GLU A 267 21.31 -20.67 15.75
N ASP A 268 20.11 -20.89 16.30
CA ASP A 268 18.84 -20.54 15.65
C ASP A 268 18.32 -19.14 16.04
N MET A 269 19.11 -18.37 16.80
CA MET A 269 18.97 -16.92 16.93
C MET A 269 19.55 -16.22 15.70
N LEU A 270 18.77 -15.38 15.03
CA LEU A 270 19.22 -14.60 13.88
C LEU A 270 20.23 -13.52 14.31
N ASP A 271 21.51 -13.76 14.03
CA ASP A 271 22.62 -13.13 14.73
C ASP A 271 23.44 -12.11 13.91
N ALA A 272 22.91 -11.59 12.80
CA ALA A 272 23.66 -10.66 11.93
C ALA A 272 24.02 -9.31 12.59
N PHE A 273 23.26 -8.88 13.60
CA PHE A 273 23.46 -7.58 14.28
C PHE A 273 23.77 -7.68 15.77
N ALA A 274 23.53 -8.85 16.37
CA ALA A 274 23.81 -9.14 17.76
C ALA A 274 23.95 -10.65 17.94
N SER A 275 24.84 -11.10 18.82
CA SER A 275 25.13 -12.51 19.04
C SER A 275 25.27 -12.83 20.52
N VAL A 276 25.10 -14.11 20.86
CA VAL A 276 25.36 -14.67 22.19
C VAL A 276 26.37 -15.80 22.04
N SER A 277 27.50 -15.70 22.77
CA SER A 277 28.51 -16.76 22.78
C SER A 277 28.00 -18.00 23.53
N PRO A 278 28.60 -19.20 23.35
CA PRO A 278 28.25 -20.39 24.12
C PRO A 278 28.29 -20.16 25.64
N GLU A 279 29.20 -19.31 26.12
CA GLU A 279 29.40 -18.95 27.53
C GLU A 279 28.38 -17.90 28.03
N GLY A 280 27.47 -17.43 27.17
CA GLY A 280 26.47 -16.43 27.53
C GLY A 280 26.97 -14.99 27.48
N VAL A 281 27.98 -14.70 26.65
CA VAL A 281 28.43 -13.32 26.44
C VAL A 281 27.64 -12.71 25.27
N TYR A 282 26.86 -11.66 25.57
CA TYR A 282 26.14 -10.89 24.56
C TYR A 282 27.06 -9.86 23.88
N SER A 283 26.97 -9.73 22.55
CA SER A 283 27.76 -8.77 21.77
C SER A 283 26.94 -8.15 20.63
N SER A 284 27.09 -6.85 20.41
CA SER A 284 26.44 -6.08 19.34
C SER A 284 27.29 -4.84 19.02
N SER A 285 27.51 -4.56 17.74
CA SER A 285 28.15 -3.31 17.30
C SER A 285 27.20 -2.10 17.35
N ILE A 286 25.90 -2.34 17.53
CA ILE A 286 24.87 -1.31 17.65
C ILE A 286 24.67 -0.96 19.13
N PRO A 287 24.92 0.31 19.55
CA PRO A 287 25.17 0.65 20.95
C PRO A 287 23.92 0.65 21.85
N SER A 288 22.71 0.86 21.30
CA SER A 288 21.49 0.92 22.10
C SER A 288 20.44 -0.09 21.64
N VAL A 289 19.58 -0.52 22.58
CA VAL A 289 18.44 -1.40 22.30
C VAL A 289 17.52 -0.80 21.24
N SER A 290 17.18 0.49 21.39
CA SER A 290 16.29 1.20 20.45
C SER A 290 16.89 1.28 19.04
N ALA A 291 18.18 1.61 18.91
CA ALA A 291 18.84 1.67 17.60
C ALA A 291 18.87 0.29 16.92
N ARG A 292 19.21 -0.77 17.67
CA ARG A 292 19.24 -2.14 17.14
C ARG A 292 17.85 -2.62 16.73
N PHE A 293 16.84 -2.35 17.56
CA PHE A 293 15.45 -2.65 17.23
C PHE A 293 15.02 -1.94 15.93
N GLY A 294 15.37 -0.66 15.79
CA GLY A 294 15.14 0.11 14.56
C GLY A 294 15.83 -0.50 13.33
N THR A 295 17.06 -1.01 13.46
CA THR A 295 17.76 -1.71 12.39
C THR A 295 17.06 -3.03 12.01
N VAL A 296 16.68 -3.84 13.00
CA VAL A 296 16.00 -5.12 12.80
C VAL A 296 14.66 -4.94 12.08
N VAL A 297 13.81 -4.04 12.58
CA VAL A 297 12.49 -3.77 11.99
C VAL A 297 12.63 -3.02 10.65
N GLY A 298 13.61 -2.12 10.53
CA GLY A 298 13.90 -1.40 9.29
C GLY A 298 14.30 -2.31 8.13
N GLY A 299 14.91 -3.47 8.43
CA GLY A 299 15.23 -4.51 7.45
C GLY A 299 14.01 -5.18 6.79
N LEU A 300 12.80 -4.96 7.32
CA LEU A 300 11.54 -5.59 6.88
C LEU A 300 10.66 -4.67 6.03
N THR A 301 11.20 -3.55 5.54
CA THR A 301 10.47 -2.55 4.72
C THR A 301 9.95 -3.06 3.38
N THR A 302 10.48 -4.18 2.85
CA THR A 302 9.98 -4.80 1.61
C THR A 302 8.51 -5.23 1.72
N GLY A 303 8.04 -5.63 2.90
CA GLY A 303 6.63 -5.95 3.14
C GLY A 303 5.72 -4.77 2.79
N ARG A 304 6.03 -3.57 3.30
CA ARG A 304 5.31 -2.33 2.96
C ARG A 304 5.31 -1.99 1.48
N VAL A 305 6.42 -2.26 0.77
CA VAL A 305 6.50 -2.05 -0.68
C VAL A 305 5.51 -2.97 -1.41
N LEU A 306 5.46 -4.25 -1.04
CA LEU A 306 4.53 -5.22 -1.63
C LEU A 306 3.06 -4.88 -1.33
N ILE A 307 2.75 -4.44 -0.11
CA ILE A 307 1.39 -4.00 0.24
C ILE A 307 0.99 -2.72 -0.49
N ALA A 308 1.92 -1.77 -0.65
CA ALA A 308 1.68 -0.58 -1.49
C ALA A 308 1.40 -0.99 -2.95
N SER A 309 2.17 -1.93 -3.50
CA SER A 309 1.94 -2.48 -4.83
C SER A 309 0.56 -3.13 -4.93
N GLY A 310 0.21 -4.01 -3.98
CA GLY A 310 -1.11 -4.63 -3.90
C GLY A 310 -2.23 -3.60 -3.87
N GLY A 311 -2.11 -2.55 -3.05
CA GLY A 311 -3.04 -1.42 -3.01
C GLY A 311 -3.29 -0.80 -4.39
N ILE A 312 -2.21 -0.47 -5.09
CA ILE A 312 -2.26 0.12 -6.44
C ILE A 312 -2.85 -0.86 -7.45
N ASP A 313 -2.41 -2.11 -7.46
CA ASP A 313 -2.81 -3.11 -8.44
C ASP A 313 -4.28 -3.54 -8.27
N GLY A 314 -4.77 -3.58 -7.04
CA GLY A 314 -6.19 -3.73 -6.75
C GLY A 314 -7.01 -2.56 -7.32
N ALA A 315 -6.54 -1.31 -7.17
CA ALA A 315 -7.21 -0.15 -7.75
C ALA A 315 -7.22 -0.22 -9.29
N LYS A 316 -6.09 -0.62 -9.92
CA LYS A 316 -6.02 -0.84 -11.37
C LYS A 316 -7.07 -1.83 -11.86
N LEU A 317 -7.20 -2.96 -11.16
CA LEU A 317 -8.17 -4.00 -11.51
C LEU A 317 -9.61 -3.47 -11.40
N ALA A 318 -9.97 -2.87 -10.26
CA ALA A 318 -11.33 -2.35 -10.05
C ALA A 318 -11.70 -1.23 -11.03
N LEU A 319 -10.76 -0.30 -11.28
CA LEU A 319 -10.94 0.78 -12.25
C LEU A 319 -11.10 0.25 -13.67
N THR A 320 -10.31 -0.75 -14.06
CA THR A 320 -10.44 -1.36 -15.40
C THR A 320 -11.83 -1.95 -15.59
N ILE A 321 -12.34 -2.69 -14.60
CA ILE A 321 -13.70 -3.25 -14.64
C ILE A 321 -14.74 -2.12 -14.72
N ALA A 322 -14.69 -1.16 -13.81
CA ALA A 322 -15.70 -0.12 -13.70
C ALA A 322 -15.71 0.85 -14.87
N VAL A 323 -14.54 1.24 -15.40
CA VAL A 323 -14.43 2.14 -16.55
C VAL A 323 -14.91 1.45 -17.82
N ARG A 324 -14.48 0.21 -18.11
CA ARG A 324 -14.98 -0.56 -19.27
C ARG A 324 -16.50 -0.75 -19.18
N TYR A 325 -17.01 -1.16 -18.03
CA TYR A 325 -18.46 -1.28 -17.80
C TYR A 325 -19.19 0.06 -18.03
N SER A 326 -18.65 1.15 -17.51
CA SER A 326 -19.28 2.48 -17.61
C SER A 326 -19.35 3.01 -19.03
N CYS A 327 -18.36 2.69 -19.87
CA CYS A 327 -18.36 3.07 -21.29
C CYS A 327 -19.31 2.20 -22.14
N ALA A 328 -19.64 0.99 -21.69
CA ALA A 328 -20.47 0.04 -22.43
C ALA A 328 -21.93 -0.01 -21.95
N ARG A 329 -22.21 0.36 -20.70
CA ARG A 329 -23.54 0.34 -20.10
C ARG A 329 -24.29 1.63 -20.37
N THR A 330 -25.50 1.53 -20.91
CA THR A 330 -26.41 2.67 -21.10
C THR A 330 -27.49 2.71 -20.02
N GLN A 331 -27.95 3.91 -19.66
CA GLN A 331 -29.07 4.13 -18.75
C GLN A 331 -29.71 5.50 -19.02
N PHE A 332 -31.01 5.64 -18.71
CA PHE A 332 -31.78 6.87 -18.98
C PHE A 332 -31.76 7.25 -20.47
N GLY A 333 -31.97 6.25 -21.33
CA GLY A 333 -31.82 6.31 -22.79
C GLY A 333 -30.61 5.51 -23.27
N ASP A 334 -30.14 5.81 -24.48
CA ASP A 334 -28.98 5.14 -25.10
C ASP A 334 -27.63 5.77 -24.71
N ARG A 335 -27.61 6.59 -23.67
CA ARG A 335 -26.43 7.30 -23.20
C ARG A 335 -25.55 6.38 -22.34
N PRO A 336 -24.26 6.16 -22.69
CA PRO A 336 -23.33 5.46 -21.82
C PRO A 336 -23.21 6.15 -20.46
N ILE A 337 -23.18 5.38 -19.37
CA ILE A 337 -23.14 5.96 -18.02
C ILE A 337 -21.85 6.75 -17.74
N MET A 338 -20.75 6.45 -18.44
CA MET A 338 -19.50 7.24 -18.39
C MET A 338 -19.66 8.69 -18.86
N GLU A 339 -20.72 9.02 -19.61
CA GLU A 339 -20.94 10.40 -20.06
C GLU A 339 -21.52 11.31 -18.97
N TYR A 340 -22.00 10.77 -17.85
CA TYR A 340 -22.50 11.58 -16.75
C TYR A 340 -21.33 12.08 -15.89
N VAL A 341 -21.30 13.39 -15.64
CA VAL A 341 -20.25 14.02 -14.81
C VAL A 341 -20.14 13.39 -13.42
N THR A 342 -21.26 12.90 -12.87
CA THR A 342 -21.27 12.18 -11.58
C THR A 342 -20.51 10.85 -11.65
N GLN A 343 -20.59 10.12 -12.78
CA GLN A 343 -19.80 8.90 -12.99
C GLN A 343 -18.31 9.25 -13.17
N GLN A 344 -18.02 10.28 -13.97
CA GLN A 344 -16.67 10.76 -14.26
C GLN A 344 -15.94 11.23 -13.00
N ALA A 345 -16.62 12.03 -12.17
CA ALA A 345 -16.06 12.57 -10.93
C ALA A 345 -15.71 11.49 -9.90
N ARG A 346 -16.32 10.30 -9.99
CA ARG A 346 -16.03 9.16 -9.12
C ARG A 346 -14.95 8.23 -9.65
N LEU A 347 -14.79 8.11 -10.97
CA LEU A 347 -13.83 7.15 -11.56
C LEU A 347 -12.52 7.79 -12.02
N LEU A 348 -12.55 9.03 -12.53
CA LEU A 348 -11.37 9.64 -13.16
C LEU A 348 -10.35 10.20 -12.16
N PRO A 349 -10.73 10.83 -11.03
CA PRO A 349 -9.75 11.20 -10.01
C PRO A 349 -9.01 10.00 -9.41
N PRO A 350 -9.69 8.88 -9.05
CA PRO A 350 -8.98 7.66 -8.63
C PRO A 350 -8.10 7.04 -9.72
N LEU A 351 -8.48 7.15 -11.00
CA LEU A 351 -7.61 6.76 -12.12
C LEU A 351 -6.30 7.57 -12.11
N ALA A 352 -6.38 8.90 -12.06
CA ALA A 352 -5.21 9.77 -11.97
C ALA A 352 -4.35 9.49 -10.72
N GLN A 353 -5.00 9.25 -9.58
CA GLN A 353 -4.33 8.89 -8.32
C GLN A 353 -3.59 7.55 -8.42
N THR A 354 -4.17 6.55 -9.07
CA THR A 354 -3.55 5.23 -9.25
C THR A 354 -2.25 5.34 -10.07
N TYR A 355 -2.24 6.18 -11.11
CA TYR A 355 -1.02 6.48 -11.86
C TYR A 355 0.03 7.22 -11.02
N ALA A 356 -0.38 8.24 -10.27
CA ALA A 356 0.53 9.00 -9.40
C ALA A 356 1.22 8.08 -8.38
N TYR A 357 0.47 7.17 -7.76
CA TYR A 357 1.00 6.20 -6.81
C TYR A 357 1.87 5.13 -7.48
N HIS A 358 1.51 4.66 -8.68
CA HIS A 358 2.34 3.72 -9.46
C HIS A 358 3.74 4.28 -9.72
N PHE A 359 3.83 5.52 -10.20
CA PHE A 359 5.11 6.17 -10.49
C PHE A 359 5.92 6.46 -9.23
N ALA A 360 5.27 6.94 -8.17
CA ALA A 360 5.91 7.16 -6.87
C ALA A 360 6.47 5.87 -6.27
N LEU A 361 5.74 4.75 -6.39
CA LEU A 361 6.20 3.44 -5.94
C LEU A 361 7.34 2.90 -6.81
N GLY A 362 7.34 3.17 -8.12
CA GLY A 362 8.47 2.85 -9.01
C GLY A 362 9.78 3.52 -8.57
N HIS A 363 9.71 4.77 -8.08
CA HIS A 363 10.84 5.45 -7.47
C HIS A 363 11.32 4.73 -6.20
N LEU A 364 10.41 4.40 -5.28
CA LEU A 364 10.75 3.66 -4.06
C LEU A 364 11.38 2.29 -4.36
N LYS A 365 10.83 1.53 -5.31
CA LYS A 365 11.43 0.25 -5.76
C LYS A 365 12.84 0.43 -6.29
N SER A 366 13.13 1.56 -6.96
CA SER A 366 14.47 1.88 -7.43
C SER A 366 15.45 2.15 -6.28
N LEU A 367 15.03 2.83 -5.23
CA LEU A 367 15.85 3.03 -4.02
C LEU A 367 16.14 1.69 -3.31
N VAL A 368 15.11 0.85 -3.14
CA VAL A 368 15.23 -0.48 -2.53
C VAL A 368 16.20 -1.36 -3.33
N ALA A 369 16.10 -1.34 -4.65
CA ALA A 369 16.99 -2.11 -5.53
C ALA A 369 18.45 -1.61 -5.49
N ALA A 370 18.68 -0.31 -5.29
CA ALA A 370 20.01 0.28 -5.21
C ALA A 370 20.77 -0.08 -3.93
N LYS A 371 20.06 -0.45 -2.84
CA LYS A 371 20.61 -0.94 -1.56
C LYS A 371 21.67 -0.01 -0.94
N LYS A 372 21.58 1.30 -1.16
CA LYS A 372 22.50 2.26 -0.54
C LYS A 372 22.11 2.52 0.90
N ALA A 373 23.06 2.41 1.82
CA ALA A 373 22.83 2.70 3.24
C ALA A 373 22.33 4.14 3.48
N SER A 374 22.76 5.10 2.65
CA SER A 374 22.29 6.50 2.67
C SER A 374 20.79 6.65 2.45
N ASP A 375 20.16 5.68 1.77
CA ASP A 375 18.77 5.77 1.35
C ASP A 375 17.82 5.17 2.40
N ALA A 376 18.34 4.57 3.49
CA ALA A 376 17.55 3.84 4.48
C ALA A 376 16.44 4.70 5.11
N LYS A 377 16.74 5.97 5.47
CA LYS A 377 15.72 6.90 6.00
C LYS A 377 14.65 7.20 4.96
N ALA A 378 15.04 7.48 3.72
CA ALA A 378 14.11 7.77 2.64
C ALA A 378 13.22 6.55 2.31
N ILE A 379 13.80 5.36 2.25
CA ILE A 379 13.05 4.10 2.05
C ILE A 379 12.04 3.89 3.17
N HIS A 380 12.43 4.11 4.44
CA HIS A 380 11.51 3.99 5.58
C HIS A 380 10.33 4.96 5.45
N VAL A 381 10.60 6.26 5.26
CA VAL A 381 9.56 7.30 5.17
C VAL A 381 8.63 7.07 3.97
N LEU A 382 9.21 6.83 2.79
CA LEU A 382 8.43 6.64 1.56
C LEU A 382 7.64 5.33 1.61
N SER A 383 8.20 4.24 2.15
CA SER A 383 7.46 2.97 2.28
C SER A 383 6.29 3.10 3.25
N SER A 384 6.46 3.77 4.39
CA SER A 384 5.36 4.06 5.33
C SER A 384 4.26 4.89 4.66
N GLY A 385 4.63 6.02 4.06
CA GLY A 385 3.67 6.94 3.47
C GLY A 385 2.97 6.39 2.23
N LEU A 386 3.69 5.74 1.31
CA LEU A 386 3.10 5.16 0.11
C LEU A 386 2.25 3.93 0.42
N LYS A 387 2.63 3.09 1.41
CA LYS A 387 1.77 2.01 1.87
C LYS A 387 0.44 2.54 2.38
N ALA A 388 0.46 3.57 3.23
CA ALA A 388 -0.77 4.15 3.76
C ALA A 388 -1.61 4.85 2.67
N ALA A 389 -0.98 5.67 1.82
CA ALA A 389 -1.66 6.39 0.74
C ALA A 389 -2.27 5.44 -0.31
N ALA A 390 -1.52 4.42 -0.75
CA ALA A 390 -1.98 3.46 -1.74
C ALA A 390 -3.14 2.61 -1.22
N THR A 391 -3.09 2.15 0.03
CA THR A 391 -4.12 1.26 0.59
C THR A 391 -5.41 2.00 0.94
N TRP A 392 -5.35 3.20 1.55
CA TRP A 392 -6.54 4.04 1.70
C TRP A 392 -7.09 4.50 0.35
N GLY A 393 -6.21 4.86 -0.58
CA GLY A 393 -6.60 5.19 -1.95
C GLY A 393 -7.33 4.05 -2.66
N ARG A 394 -6.89 2.80 -2.46
CA ARG A 394 -7.57 1.61 -2.96
C ARG A 394 -8.97 1.46 -2.36
N VAL A 395 -9.10 1.61 -1.04
CA VAL A 395 -10.41 1.49 -0.35
C VAL A 395 -11.43 2.43 -0.96
N GLU A 396 -11.07 3.71 -1.12
CA GLU A 396 -11.95 4.71 -1.74
C GLU A 396 -12.25 4.38 -3.20
N ALA A 397 -11.21 4.10 -4.00
CA ALA A 397 -11.36 3.80 -5.42
C ALA A 397 -12.24 2.58 -5.68
N MET A 398 -12.04 1.50 -4.92
CA MET A 398 -12.82 0.27 -5.08
C MET A 398 -14.28 0.45 -4.65
N GLN A 399 -14.53 1.22 -3.59
CA GLN A 399 -15.90 1.55 -3.18
C GLN A 399 -16.62 2.29 -4.31
N ASP A 400 -15.98 3.31 -4.89
CA ASP A 400 -16.52 4.04 -6.03
C ASP A 400 -16.72 3.13 -7.25
N CYS A 401 -15.73 2.28 -7.59
CA CYS A 401 -15.84 1.33 -8.70
C CYS A 401 -17.02 0.37 -8.53
N ARG A 402 -17.21 -0.19 -7.32
CA ARG A 402 -18.32 -1.10 -7.00
C ARG A 402 -19.67 -0.41 -7.20
N GLU A 403 -19.84 0.78 -6.63
CA GLU A 403 -21.09 1.54 -6.72
C GLU A 403 -21.36 2.03 -8.14
N CYS A 404 -20.32 2.44 -8.87
CA CYS A 404 -20.39 2.85 -10.27
C CYS A 404 -20.80 1.69 -11.20
N CYS A 405 -20.63 0.44 -10.75
CA CYS A 405 -21.15 -0.75 -11.44
C CYS A 405 -22.60 -1.10 -11.05
N GLY A 406 -23.22 -0.36 -10.12
CA GLY A 406 -24.57 -0.61 -9.63
C GLY A 406 -24.74 -2.02 -9.04
N GLY A 407 -25.89 -2.66 -9.28
CA GLY A 407 -26.16 -4.03 -8.81
C GLY A 407 -25.15 -5.07 -9.32
N MET A 408 -24.60 -4.86 -10.53
CA MET A 408 -23.57 -5.75 -11.08
C MET A 408 -22.27 -5.71 -10.27
N GLY A 409 -21.94 -4.57 -9.67
CA GLY A 409 -20.80 -4.46 -8.76
C GLY A 409 -20.96 -5.25 -7.45
N PHE A 410 -22.18 -5.65 -7.09
CA PHE A 410 -22.46 -6.44 -5.90
C PHE A 410 -22.35 -7.97 -6.15
N LEU A 411 -22.38 -8.41 -7.41
CA LEU A 411 -22.23 -9.83 -7.75
C LEU A 411 -20.76 -10.25 -7.61
N ALA A 412 -20.51 -11.28 -6.81
CA ALA A 412 -19.16 -11.77 -6.51
C ALA A 412 -18.37 -12.21 -7.76
N VAL A 413 -19.06 -12.67 -8.81
CA VAL A 413 -18.44 -13.04 -10.11
C VAL A 413 -17.72 -11.86 -10.78
N ASN A 414 -18.06 -10.61 -10.43
CA ASN A 414 -17.41 -9.41 -10.97
C ASN A 414 -16.21 -8.95 -10.14
N LYS A 415 -15.74 -9.78 -9.19
CA LYS A 415 -14.46 -9.69 -8.47
C LYS A 415 -14.24 -8.50 -7.54
N ILE A 416 -14.84 -7.33 -7.79
CA ILE A 416 -14.65 -6.11 -6.98
C ILE A 416 -15.01 -6.35 -5.51
N GLY A 417 -16.21 -6.88 -5.23
CA GLY A 417 -16.68 -7.15 -3.86
C GLY A 417 -15.76 -8.09 -3.07
N PRO A 418 -15.49 -9.31 -3.57
CA PRO A 418 -14.55 -10.23 -2.92
C PRO A 418 -13.15 -9.63 -2.68
N LEU A 419 -12.59 -8.91 -3.67
CA LEU A 419 -11.28 -8.26 -3.50
C LEU A 419 -11.30 -7.15 -2.45
N MET A 420 -12.36 -6.35 -2.37
CA MET A 420 -12.49 -5.34 -1.32
C MET A 420 -12.38 -5.97 0.06
N THR A 421 -13.07 -7.09 0.26
CA THR A 421 -13.08 -7.85 1.51
C THR A 421 -11.69 -8.42 1.83
N ASP A 422 -11.04 -9.05 0.87
CA ASP A 422 -9.71 -9.65 1.07
C ASP A 422 -8.62 -8.59 1.30
N MET A 423 -8.68 -7.46 0.62
CA MET A 423 -7.64 -6.44 0.67
C MET A 423 -7.85 -5.43 1.80
N ASN A 424 -8.98 -5.44 2.50
CA ASN A 424 -9.28 -4.42 3.50
C ASN A 424 -8.28 -4.42 4.68
N VAL A 425 -7.67 -5.57 4.98
CA VAL A 425 -6.64 -5.68 6.01
C VAL A 425 -5.39 -4.83 5.69
N ASP A 426 -5.20 -4.44 4.42
CA ASP A 426 -4.02 -3.70 3.99
C ASP A 426 -3.84 -2.36 4.69
N VAL A 427 -4.93 -1.76 5.19
CA VAL A 427 -4.86 -0.50 5.95
C VAL A 427 -4.38 -0.70 7.39
N THR A 428 -4.29 -1.95 7.85
CA THR A 428 -4.00 -2.35 9.23
C THR A 428 -2.64 -3.03 9.37
N PHE A 429 -2.37 -4.08 8.59
CA PHE A 429 -1.11 -4.82 8.73
C PHE A 429 0.10 -4.08 8.13
N GLU A 430 1.32 -4.58 8.32
CA GLU A 430 2.56 -3.90 7.89
C GLU A 430 2.72 -2.48 8.46
N GLY A 431 1.99 -2.18 9.55
CA GLY A 431 1.89 -0.89 10.19
C GLY A 431 0.54 -0.23 9.90
N ASP A 432 -0.20 0.09 10.96
CA ASP A 432 -1.46 0.85 10.87
C ASP A 432 -1.24 2.16 10.10
N ASN A 433 -2.16 2.47 9.17
CA ASN A 433 -1.98 3.61 8.27
C ASN A 433 -1.87 4.96 9.00
N THR A 434 -2.57 5.15 10.11
CA THR A 434 -2.49 6.37 10.92
C THR A 434 -1.10 6.48 11.56
N VAL A 435 -0.60 5.40 12.16
CA VAL A 435 0.76 5.33 12.71
C VAL A 435 1.82 5.53 11.62
N MET A 436 1.61 5.00 10.40
CA MET A 436 2.52 5.22 9.27
C MET A 436 2.59 6.69 8.85
N MET A 437 1.45 7.39 8.78
CA MET A 437 1.47 8.84 8.49
C MET A 437 2.14 9.64 9.61
N GLN A 438 2.01 9.22 10.87
CA GLN A 438 2.76 9.83 11.97
C GLN A 438 4.28 9.63 11.82
N GLN A 439 4.75 8.47 11.35
CA GLN A 439 6.17 8.24 11.07
C GLN A 439 6.70 9.19 9.98
N VAL A 440 5.93 9.40 8.91
CA VAL A 440 6.26 10.37 7.86
C VAL A 440 6.38 11.78 8.44
N ALA A 441 5.38 12.20 9.22
CA ALA A 441 5.36 13.53 9.81
C ALA A 441 6.52 13.78 10.80
N ARG A 442 6.86 12.78 11.63
CA ARG A 442 8.02 12.87 12.54
C ARG A 442 9.32 13.13 11.78
N ALA A 443 9.56 12.42 10.69
CA ALA A 443 10.76 12.62 9.87
C ALA A 443 10.85 14.04 9.28
N LEU A 444 9.71 14.63 8.87
CA LEU A 444 9.65 16.01 8.36
C LEU A 444 9.87 17.06 9.45
N LEU A 445 9.34 16.82 10.66
CA LEU A 445 9.55 17.70 11.81
C LEU A 445 11.02 17.71 12.25
N GLU A 446 11.68 16.56 12.25
CA GLU A 446 13.13 16.45 12.49
C GLU A 446 13.95 17.23 11.46
N GLU A 447 13.60 17.13 10.17
CA GLU A 447 14.26 17.86 9.09
C GLU A 447 14.07 19.38 9.21
N ARG A 448 12.87 19.84 9.57
CA ARG A 448 12.62 21.25 9.86
C ARG A 448 13.46 21.75 11.03
N ALA A 449 13.49 20.98 12.13
CA ALA A 449 14.26 21.34 13.32
C ALA A 449 15.76 21.51 13.00
N ALA A 450 16.30 20.65 12.12
CA ALA A 450 17.67 20.77 11.62
C ALA A 450 17.88 21.98 10.70
N ALA A 451 16.91 22.30 9.83
CA ALA A 451 17.01 23.38 8.85
C ALA A 451 16.76 24.80 9.42
N ARG A 452 16.22 24.94 10.65
CA ARG A 452 15.80 26.22 11.25
C ARG A 452 14.91 27.07 10.33
N GLY A 453 14.04 26.42 9.56
CA GLY A 453 13.16 27.10 8.60
C GLY A 453 12.05 27.89 9.26
N THR A 454 11.70 29.05 8.69
CA THR A 454 10.53 29.84 9.07
C THR A 454 9.26 29.32 8.38
N ALA A 455 8.09 29.77 8.84
CA ALA A 455 6.83 29.45 8.18
C ALA A 455 6.82 29.95 6.71
N PRO A 456 6.24 29.17 5.78
CA PRO A 456 6.16 29.57 4.38
C PRO A 456 5.22 30.77 4.21
N ALA A 457 5.53 31.65 3.26
CA ALA A 457 4.61 32.73 2.89
C ALA A 457 3.34 32.16 2.26
N THR A 458 2.18 32.68 2.66
CA THR A 458 0.89 32.31 2.07
C THR A 458 0.83 32.75 0.60
N PRO A 459 0.51 31.84 -0.35
CA PRO A 459 0.32 32.19 -1.74
C PRO A 459 -0.80 33.22 -1.93
N ALA A 460 -0.61 34.14 -2.87
CA ALA A 460 -1.64 35.13 -3.19
C ALA A 460 -2.89 34.44 -3.78
N PRO A 461 -4.11 34.70 -3.26
CA PRO A 461 -5.33 34.17 -3.83
C PRO A 461 -5.59 34.74 -5.22
N GLY A 462 -6.32 34.01 -6.07
CA GLY A 462 -6.68 34.40 -7.43
C GLY A 462 -5.70 33.91 -8.50
N ALA A 463 -4.57 33.32 -8.13
CA ALA A 463 -3.54 32.87 -9.08
C ALA A 463 -4.03 31.78 -10.05
N LEU A 464 -4.95 30.90 -9.63
CA LEU A 464 -5.50 29.87 -10.52
C LEU A 464 -6.59 30.43 -11.43
N ALA A 465 -7.42 31.33 -10.91
CA ALA A 465 -8.43 32.04 -11.68
C ALA A 465 -7.79 32.91 -12.78
N ALA A 466 -6.70 33.61 -12.46
CA ALA A 466 -5.97 34.46 -13.41
C ALA A 466 -5.36 33.68 -14.58
N LEU A 467 -5.07 32.38 -14.40
CA LEU A 467 -4.58 31.47 -15.44
C LEU A 467 -5.72 30.81 -16.25
N GLY A 468 -6.95 31.29 -16.13
CA GLY A 468 -8.11 30.76 -16.86
C GLY A 468 -8.39 29.27 -16.60
N GLY A 469 -8.01 28.76 -15.43
CA GLY A 469 -8.13 27.34 -15.10
C GLY A 469 -7.05 26.43 -15.73
N THR A 470 -6.19 26.95 -16.61
CA THR A 470 -4.94 26.28 -17.04
C THR A 470 -3.91 26.38 -15.92
N ALA A 471 -4.18 25.68 -14.83
CA ALA A 471 -3.30 25.57 -13.69
C ALA A 471 -1.99 24.90 -14.12
N CYS A 472 -0.97 25.69 -14.49
CA CYS A 472 0.30 25.16 -14.95
C CYS A 472 0.96 24.36 -13.82
N ALA A 473 1.77 23.36 -14.19
CA ALA A 473 2.29 22.37 -13.26
C ALA A 473 3.01 22.99 -12.04
N ARG A 474 3.67 24.13 -12.26
CA ARG A 474 4.35 24.94 -11.24
C ARG A 474 3.40 25.47 -10.17
N THR A 475 2.27 26.07 -10.55
CA THR A 475 1.31 26.65 -9.60
C THR A 475 0.67 25.56 -8.75
N LEU A 476 0.24 24.46 -9.38
CA LEU A 476 -0.32 23.29 -8.68
C LEU A 476 0.69 22.69 -7.69
N GLY A 477 1.93 22.51 -8.14
CA GLY A 477 3.02 21.98 -7.29
C GLY A 477 3.36 22.91 -6.13
N GLY A 478 3.34 24.22 -6.37
CA GLY A 478 3.55 25.24 -5.34
C GLY A 478 2.49 25.21 -4.24
N LEU A 479 1.21 25.03 -4.60
CA LEU A 479 0.12 24.91 -3.62
C LEU A 479 0.21 23.63 -2.78
N LEU A 480 0.59 22.50 -3.39
CA LEU A 480 0.83 21.26 -2.65
C LEU A 480 2.03 21.40 -1.69
N ALA A 481 3.12 22.01 -2.16
CA ALA A 481 4.30 22.28 -1.34
C ALA A 481 4.00 23.25 -0.18
N TYR A 482 3.19 24.29 -0.44
CA TYR A 482 2.74 25.21 0.60
C TYR A 482 1.97 24.50 1.70
N ARG A 483 1.02 23.61 1.36
CA ARG A 483 0.22 22.89 2.37
C ARG A 483 1.09 22.04 3.28
N GLU A 484 2.03 21.27 2.74
CA GLU A 484 2.96 20.49 3.56
C GLU A 484 3.76 21.41 4.48
N ALA A 485 4.43 22.43 3.93
CA ALA A 485 5.28 23.33 4.70
C ALA A 485 4.51 24.11 5.78
N ALA A 486 3.28 24.52 5.52
CA ALA A 486 2.44 25.24 6.46
C ALA A 486 2.00 24.34 7.61
N LEU A 487 1.54 23.11 7.34
CA LEU A 487 1.15 22.15 8.37
C LEU A 487 2.34 21.72 9.23
N VAL A 488 3.51 21.46 8.61
CA VAL A 488 4.75 21.17 9.36
C VAL A 488 5.10 22.35 10.26
N SER A 489 4.93 23.59 9.77
CA SER A 489 5.14 24.78 10.60
C SER A 489 4.26 24.82 11.81
N GLN A 490 2.96 24.66 11.61
CA GLN A 490 1.99 24.75 12.67
C GLN A 490 2.31 23.75 13.80
N VAL A 491 2.54 22.48 13.46
CA VAL A 491 2.86 21.45 14.46
C VAL A 491 4.20 21.73 15.15
N ALA A 492 5.22 22.13 14.41
CA ALA A 492 6.53 22.43 15.00
C ALA A 492 6.49 23.64 15.94
N ASP A 493 5.76 24.68 15.57
CA ASP A 493 5.64 25.92 16.33
C ASP A 493 4.84 25.65 17.63
N ASP A 494 3.79 24.82 17.58
CA ASP A 494 3.06 24.36 18.78
C ASP A 494 3.94 23.55 19.74
N MET A 495 4.75 22.63 19.20
CA MET A 495 5.72 21.85 19.97
C MET A 495 6.77 22.76 20.64
N ALA A 496 7.30 23.73 19.90
CA ALA A 496 8.27 24.69 20.41
C ALA A 496 7.66 25.63 21.48
N ALA A 497 6.42 26.09 21.26
CA ALA A 497 5.70 26.95 22.20
C ALA A 497 5.36 26.21 23.51
N ALA A 498 5.07 24.90 23.44
CA ALA A 498 4.89 24.07 24.63
C ALA A 498 6.21 23.85 25.38
N ALA A 499 7.29 23.54 24.67
CA ALA A 499 8.62 23.37 25.26
C ALA A 499 9.14 24.66 25.91
N THR A 500 8.84 25.84 25.35
CA THR A 500 9.29 27.13 25.91
C THR A 500 8.63 27.44 27.25
N ARG A 501 7.45 26.88 27.53
CA ARG A 501 6.72 27.07 28.79
C ARG A 501 7.16 26.12 29.92
N ALA A 502 8.07 25.19 29.65
CA ALA A 502 8.54 24.20 30.61
C ALA A 502 10.01 24.46 31.02
N ASP A 503 10.34 24.20 32.28
CA ASP A 503 11.67 24.39 32.83
C ASP A 503 12.45 23.08 32.91
N GLY A 504 13.69 23.08 32.41
CA GLY A 504 14.58 21.92 32.40
C GLY A 504 14.37 20.99 31.20
N ALA A 505 15.45 20.35 30.73
CA ALA A 505 15.46 19.60 29.46
C ALA A 505 14.44 18.46 29.41
N ALA A 506 14.27 17.71 30.51
CA ALA A 506 13.32 16.59 30.58
C ALA A 506 11.86 17.08 30.48
N ALA A 507 11.50 18.14 31.22
CA ALA A 507 10.15 18.70 31.15
C ALA A 507 9.85 19.32 29.79
N LYS A 508 10.84 19.97 29.15
CA LYS A 508 10.72 20.47 27.78
C LYS A 508 10.45 19.37 26.77
N ALA A 509 11.19 18.26 26.85
CA ALA A 509 10.97 17.10 25.98
C ALA A 509 9.57 16.50 26.19
N ALA A 510 9.14 16.34 27.44
CA ALA A 510 7.80 15.84 27.77
C ALA A 510 6.69 16.78 27.28
N ALA A 511 6.83 18.10 27.47
CA ALA A 511 5.86 19.09 27.00
C ALA A 511 5.76 19.13 25.47
N SER A 512 6.89 19.02 24.77
CA SER A 512 6.95 18.91 23.30
C SER A 512 6.27 17.63 22.81
N ALA A 513 6.55 16.48 23.43
CA ALA A 513 5.90 15.21 23.10
C ALA A 513 4.38 15.29 23.33
N ALA A 514 3.94 15.85 24.46
CA ALA A 514 2.51 16.05 24.73
C ALA A 514 1.84 17.01 23.73
N ALA A 515 2.57 18.00 23.21
CA ALA A 515 2.07 18.90 22.17
C ALA A 515 1.96 18.20 20.80
N PHE A 516 2.91 17.32 20.47
CA PHE A 516 2.78 16.44 19.32
C PHE A 516 1.54 15.55 19.44
N ASP A 517 1.32 14.95 20.62
CA ASP A 517 0.19 14.05 20.87
C ASP A 517 -1.17 14.79 20.78
N ARG A 518 -1.24 16.04 21.24
CA ARG A 518 -2.44 16.89 21.06
C ARG A 518 -2.72 17.26 19.61
N ASN A 519 -1.73 17.16 18.73
CA ASN A 519 -1.80 17.52 17.31
C ASN A 519 -1.84 16.29 16.38
N LEU A 520 -2.14 15.09 16.88
CA LEU A 520 -2.07 13.86 16.07
C LEU A 520 -2.95 13.89 14.82
N ASP A 521 -4.08 14.60 14.85
CA ASP A 521 -4.94 14.83 13.69
C ASP A 521 -4.23 15.67 12.61
N LEU A 522 -3.56 16.77 13.00
CA LEU A 522 -2.74 17.58 12.09
C LEU A 522 -1.49 16.84 11.61
N VAL A 523 -0.86 16.05 12.48
CA VAL A 523 0.31 15.20 12.14
C VAL A 523 -0.04 14.21 11.04
N VAL A 524 -1.21 13.59 11.07
CA VAL A 524 -1.67 12.72 9.99
C VAL A 524 -1.86 13.52 8.69
N GLN A 525 -2.40 14.74 8.77
CA GLN A 525 -2.52 15.62 7.61
C GLN A 525 -1.16 16.05 7.03
N VAL A 526 -0.13 16.25 7.86
CA VAL A 526 1.25 16.48 7.42
C VAL A 526 1.74 15.31 6.57
N GLY A 527 1.54 14.07 7.05
CA GLY A 527 1.91 12.86 6.30
C GLY A 527 1.22 12.80 4.92
N TRP A 528 -0.08 13.08 4.87
CA TRP A 528 -0.84 13.16 3.62
C TRP A 528 -0.33 14.26 2.68
N ALA A 529 -0.15 15.48 3.17
CA ALA A 529 0.33 16.60 2.36
C ALA A 529 1.71 16.29 1.75
N SER A 530 2.57 15.59 2.50
CA SER A 530 3.87 15.16 2.00
C SER A 530 3.78 14.12 0.89
N MET A 531 2.95 13.10 1.09
CA MET A 531 2.76 12.06 0.06
C MET A 531 2.10 12.63 -1.20
N GLU A 532 1.15 13.56 -1.07
CA GLU A 532 0.53 14.24 -2.22
C GLU A 532 1.55 15.05 -3.03
N LYS A 533 2.36 15.85 -2.35
CA LYS A 533 3.46 16.61 -2.97
C LYS A 533 4.46 15.68 -3.65
N PHE A 534 4.89 14.62 -2.96
CA PHE A 534 5.87 13.67 -3.48
C PHE A 534 5.35 12.90 -4.70
N CYS A 535 4.12 12.42 -4.66
CA CYS A 535 3.51 11.69 -5.77
C CYS A 535 3.35 12.59 -7.00
N TYR A 536 2.88 13.83 -6.82
CA TYR A 536 2.76 14.77 -7.92
C TYR A 536 4.11 15.11 -8.56
N ALA A 537 5.13 15.39 -7.75
CA ALA A 537 6.47 15.70 -8.24
C ALA A 537 7.09 14.53 -9.02
N ASN A 538 6.91 13.28 -8.56
CA ASN A 538 7.37 12.11 -9.31
C ASN A 538 6.55 11.89 -10.58
N PHE A 539 5.23 12.14 -10.55
CA PHE A 539 4.40 12.03 -11.74
C PHE A 539 4.92 12.97 -12.83
N LEU A 540 5.18 14.24 -12.52
CA LEU A 540 5.72 15.20 -13.50
C LEU A 540 7.06 14.74 -14.12
N LYS A 541 7.97 14.16 -13.32
CA LYS A 541 9.22 13.57 -13.85
C LYS A 541 8.96 12.43 -14.83
N GLU A 542 7.95 11.60 -14.56
CA GLU A 542 7.58 10.52 -15.47
C GLU A 542 6.85 11.05 -16.72
N VAL A 543 6.11 12.16 -16.63
CA VAL A 543 5.60 12.85 -17.84
C VAL A 543 6.77 13.29 -18.72
N GLU A 544 7.81 13.90 -18.16
CA GLU A 544 8.98 14.36 -18.93
C GLU A 544 9.75 13.21 -19.58
N ARG A 545 9.80 12.05 -18.93
CA ARG A 545 10.49 10.85 -19.43
C ARG A 545 9.67 10.04 -20.43
N ALA A 546 8.35 10.24 -20.45
CA ALA A 546 7.47 9.44 -21.29
C ALA A 546 7.71 9.72 -22.79
N PRO A 547 7.48 8.71 -23.66
CA PRO A 547 7.44 8.92 -25.10
C PRO A 547 6.50 10.09 -25.48
N PRO A 548 6.83 10.91 -26.49
CA PRO A 548 6.00 12.07 -26.87
C PRO A 548 4.53 11.74 -27.13
N SER A 549 4.22 10.53 -27.59
CA SER A 549 2.85 10.04 -27.80
C SER A 549 2.04 9.86 -26.51
N LEU A 550 2.68 9.66 -25.36
CA LEU A 550 2.02 9.44 -24.08
C LEU A 550 1.98 10.69 -23.20
N GLN A 551 2.86 11.67 -23.46
CA GLN A 551 2.98 12.88 -22.64
C GLN A 551 1.65 13.66 -22.48
N PRO A 552 0.82 13.86 -23.52
CA PRO A 552 -0.44 14.60 -23.36
C PRO A 552 -1.38 13.94 -22.34
N ALA A 553 -1.54 12.62 -22.41
CA ALA A 553 -2.43 11.88 -21.51
C ALA A 553 -1.88 11.82 -20.09
N LEU A 554 -0.58 11.59 -19.93
CA LEU A 554 0.06 11.59 -18.60
C LEU A 554 0.04 12.99 -17.96
N ALA A 555 0.23 14.06 -18.73
CA ALA A 555 0.11 15.43 -18.26
C ALA A 555 -1.32 15.75 -17.81
N ALA A 556 -2.33 15.29 -18.57
CA ALA A 556 -3.74 15.45 -18.18
C ALA A 556 -4.06 14.72 -16.87
N LEU A 557 -3.58 13.48 -16.70
CA LEU A 557 -3.73 12.74 -15.44
C LEU A 557 -2.98 13.41 -14.29
N ALA A 558 -1.76 13.90 -14.49
CA ALA A 558 -1.01 14.61 -13.46
C ALA A 558 -1.74 15.88 -13.01
N ARG A 559 -2.28 16.67 -13.96
CA ARG A 559 -3.11 17.84 -13.68
C ARG A 559 -4.37 17.44 -12.91
N LEU A 560 -5.06 16.38 -13.32
CA LEU A 560 -6.26 15.90 -12.64
C LEU A 560 -5.97 15.43 -11.21
N TYR A 561 -4.85 14.74 -11.01
CA TYR A 561 -4.40 14.33 -9.68
C TYR A 561 -4.26 15.55 -8.76
N ALA A 562 -3.46 16.54 -9.14
CA ALA A 562 -3.25 17.73 -8.32
C ALA A 562 -4.54 18.53 -8.09
N VAL A 563 -5.36 18.74 -9.14
CA VAL A 563 -6.67 19.41 -9.00
C VAL A 563 -7.55 18.68 -7.98
N SER A 564 -7.61 17.35 -8.02
CA SER A 564 -8.40 16.56 -7.06
C SER A 564 -7.90 16.70 -5.63
N ARG A 565 -6.57 16.77 -5.42
CA ARG A 565 -5.98 16.95 -4.08
C ARG A 565 -6.28 18.33 -3.52
N LEU A 566 -6.17 19.39 -4.33
CA LEU A 566 -6.53 20.74 -3.93
C LEU A 566 -8.02 20.86 -3.58
N GLN A 567 -8.91 20.24 -4.36
CA GLN A 567 -10.33 20.19 -4.07
C GLN A 567 -10.63 19.46 -2.75
N ARG A 568 -9.97 18.33 -2.50
CA ARG A 568 -10.13 17.58 -1.25
C ARG A 568 -9.66 18.36 -0.02
N ALA A 569 -8.62 19.16 -0.17
CA ALA A 569 -8.08 20.02 0.89
C ALA A 569 -8.62 21.47 0.84
N ALA A 570 -9.75 21.72 0.16
CA ALA A 570 -10.28 23.07 -0.05
C ALA A 570 -10.46 23.88 1.24
N ALA A 571 -10.92 23.24 2.32
CA ALA A 571 -11.11 23.89 3.62
C ALA A 571 -9.81 24.49 4.16
N PHE A 572 -8.69 23.77 4.05
CA PHE A 572 -7.37 24.26 4.46
C PHE A 572 -6.97 25.50 3.63
N TYR A 573 -7.05 25.41 2.31
CA TYR A 573 -6.60 26.49 1.43
C TYR A 573 -7.45 27.76 1.55
N LEU A 574 -8.76 27.62 1.74
CA LEU A 574 -9.68 28.74 1.96
C LEU A 574 -9.42 29.39 3.33
N ALA A 575 -9.26 28.60 4.39
CA ALA A 575 -8.99 29.11 5.73
C ALA A 575 -7.63 29.83 5.82
N ALA A 576 -6.63 29.33 5.09
CA ALA A 576 -5.32 29.97 4.99
C ALA A 576 -5.30 31.24 4.12
N GLY A 577 -6.38 31.52 3.37
CA GLY A 577 -6.41 32.59 2.36
C GLY A 577 -5.55 32.33 1.12
N ALA A 578 -5.06 31.10 0.94
CA ALA A 578 -4.22 30.70 -0.18
C ALA A 578 -5.01 30.47 -1.47
N LEU A 579 -6.32 30.19 -1.37
CA LEU A 579 -7.25 30.10 -2.50
C LEU A 579 -8.49 30.96 -2.23
N SER A 580 -9.04 31.54 -3.29
CA SER A 580 -10.30 32.29 -3.28
C SER A 580 -11.47 31.43 -3.79
N ARG A 581 -12.70 31.97 -3.65
CA ARG A 581 -13.90 31.39 -4.29
C ARG A 581 -13.73 31.26 -5.81
N ALA A 582 -13.07 32.23 -6.46
CA ALA A 582 -12.82 32.20 -7.89
C ALA A 582 -11.86 31.07 -8.28
N ASP A 583 -10.82 30.83 -7.47
CA ASP A 583 -9.91 29.70 -7.69
C ASP A 583 -10.63 28.35 -7.54
N MET A 584 -11.54 28.22 -6.57
CA MET A 584 -12.34 27.01 -6.40
C MET A 584 -13.25 26.74 -7.62
N ALA A 585 -13.84 27.79 -8.20
CA ALA A 585 -14.59 27.68 -9.44
C ALA A 585 -13.69 27.25 -10.61
N ALA A 586 -12.48 27.81 -10.70
CA ALA A 586 -11.48 27.43 -11.71
C ALA A 586 -11.03 25.96 -11.58
N LEU A 587 -10.81 25.46 -10.36
CA LEU A 587 -10.49 24.05 -10.11
C LEU A 587 -11.63 23.12 -10.56
N ARG A 588 -12.88 23.50 -10.29
CA ARG A 588 -14.06 22.73 -10.75
C ARG A 588 -14.16 22.71 -12.28
N ALA A 589 -13.94 23.85 -12.93
CA ALA A 589 -13.94 23.92 -14.40
C ALA A 589 -12.81 23.07 -15.01
N ALA A 590 -11.61 23.14 -14.45
CA ALA A 590 -10.46 22.33 -14.90
C ALA A 590 -10.73 20.82 -14.75
N ALA A 591 -11.36 20.38 -13.66
CA ALA A 591 -11.75 18.99 -13.51
C ALA A 591 -12.74 18.54 -14.59
N ALA A 592 -13.79 19.34 -14.85
CA ALA A 592 -14.78 19.04 -15.89
C ALA A 592 -14.18 18.98 -17.30
N GLU A 593 -13.25 19.89 -17.61
CA GLU A 593 -12.47 19.89 -18.86
C GLU A 593 -11.69 18.58 -19.03
N LEU A 594 -10.95 18.17 -18.00
CA LEU A 594 -10.16 16.94 -18.01
C LEU A 594 -11.04 15.69 -18.10
N TYR A 595 -12.20 15.68 -17.44
CA TYR A 595 -13.16 14.59 -17.57
C TYR A 595 -13.66 14.43 -19.01
N GLY A 596 -14.00 15.53 -19.66
CA GLY A 596 -14.39 15.54 -21.06
C GLY A 596 -13.27 15.02 -21.98
N GLN A 597 -12.04 15.48 -21.79
CA GLN A 597 -10.88 15.04 -22.59
C GLN A 597 -10.60 13.54 -22.46
N LEU A 598 -10.73 13.00 -21.25
CA LEU A 598 -10.48 11.58 -20.96
C LEU A 598 -11.59 10.64 -21.46
N THR A 599 -12.81 11.15 -21.59
CA THR A 599 -14.01 10.33 -21.93
C THR A 599 -14.55 10.58 -23.33
N ALA A 600 -14.04 11.59 -24.04
CA ALA A 600 -14.32 11.80 -25.45
C ALA A 600 -13.94 10.57 -26.28
N GLY A 601 -14.76 10.23 -27.29
CA GLY A 601 -14.52 9.09 -28.18
C GLY A 601 -15.27 7.80 -27.81
N GLY A 602 -16.22 7.85 -26.86
CA GLY A 602 -17.11 6.74 -26.54
C GLY A 602 -16.37 5.50 -26.00
N PRO A 603 -16.67 4.27 -26.46
CA PRO A 603 -16.04 3.04 -25.97
C PRO A 603 -14.51 2.94 -26.15
N ARG A 604 -13.91 3.79 -27.00
CA ARG A 604 -12.46 3.85 -27.26
C ARG A 604 -11.81 5.11 -26.68
N CYS A 605 -12.44 5.73 -25.69
CA CYS A 605 -11.91 6.92 -25.06
C CYS A 605 -10.58 6.67 -24.34
N ALA A 606 -9.84 7.75 -24.07
CA ALA A 606 -8.55 7.67 -23.38
C ALA A 606 -8.64 6.98 -22.02
N ALA A 607 -9.74 7.13 -21.27
CA ALA A 607 -9.91 6.48 -19.97
C ALA A 607 -9.87 4.95 -20.08
N VAL A 608 -10.47 4.36 -21.13
CA VAL A 608 -10.40 2.92 -21.40
C VAL A 608 -8.97 2.53 -21.77
N ALA A 609 -8.35 3.25 -22.72
CA ALA A 609 -6.98 2.96 -23.15
C ALA A 609 -5.94 3.10 -22.02
N LEU A 610 -6.15 4.01 -21.07
CA LEU A 610 -5.34 4.14 -19.86
C LEU A 610 -5.53 2.93 -18.93
N CYS A 611 -6.78 2.49 -18.71
CA CYS A 611 -7.02 1.26 -17.95
C CYS A 611 -6.39 0.03 -18.62
N ASP A 612 -6.51 -0.08 -19.94
CA ASP A 612 -5.84 -1.15 -20.71
C ASP A 612 -4.31 -1.04 -20.61
N GLY A 613 -3.79 0.19 -20.52
CA GLY A 613 -2.38 0.49 -20.27
C GLY A 613 -1.85 0.01 -18.91
N PHE A 614 -2.72 -0.33 -17.95
CA PHE A 614 -2.30 -1.04 -16.75
C PHE A 614 -1.78 -2.44 -17.05
N GLY A 615 -2.16 -3.02 -18.19
CA GLY A 615 -1.68 -4.31 -18.64
C GLY A 615 -2.22 -5.50 -17.86
N VAL A 616 -3.39 -5.37 -17.21
CA VAL A 616 -4.06 -6.48 -16.54
C VAL A 616 -4.55 -7.47 -17.60
N PRO A 617 -4.06 -8.73 -17.63
CA PRO A 617 -4.52 -9.69 -18.62
C PRO A 617 -6.00 -10.02 -18.47
N ASP A 618 -6.71 -10.15 -19.59
CA ASP A 618 -8.17 -10.34 -19.58
C ASP A 618 -8.60 -11.61 -18.82
N HIS A 619 -7.82 -12.69 -18.87
CA HIS A 619 -8.10 -13.92 -18.11
C HIS A 619 -7.90 -13.78 -16.59
N LEU A 620 -7.27 -12.70 -16.13
CA LEU A 620 -7.09 -12.35 -14.72
C LEU A 620 -8.05 -11.25 -14.25
N LEU A 621 -8.68 -10.50 -15.15
CA LEU A 621 -9.79 -9.61 -14.79
C LEU A 621 -10.95 -10.42 -14.20
N GLN A 622 -11.29 -11.55 -14.82
CA GLN A 622 -12.29 -12.53 -14.33
C GLN A 622 -13.60 -11.86 -13.87
N ALA A 623 -14.03 -10.84 -14.61
CA ALA A 623 -15.23 -10.06 -14.33
C ALA A 623 -16.01 -9.89 -15.64
N PRO A 624 -17.10 -10.66 -15.86
CA PRO A 624 -17.88 -10.63 -17.09
C PRO A 624 -18.29 -9.21 -17.54
N ILE A 625 -18.60 -8.32 -16.58
CA ILE A 625 -19.05 -6.95 -16.85
C ILE A 625 -17.98 -6.06 -17.49
N ALA A 626 -16.70 -6.43 -17.39
CA ALA A 626 -15.60 -5.70 -18.02
C ALA A 626 -15.51 -5.95 -19.53
N PHE A 627 -16.23 -6.96 -20.05
CA PHE A 627 -16.21 -7.37 -21.45
C PHE A 627 -17.57 -7.11 -22.10
N ASP A 628 -18.50 -8.04 -21.91
CA ASP A 628 -19.86 -7.96 -22.42
C ASP A 628 -20.83 -8.21 -21.26
N TRP A 629 -21.23 -7.12 -20.62
CA TRP A 629 -22.14 -7.16 -19.47
C TRP A 629 -23.53 -7.75 -19.80
N ARG A 630 -23.85 -7.98 -21.08
CA ARG A 630 -25.13 -8.59 -21.49
C ARG A 630 -25.09 -10.13 -21.51
N LYS A 631 -23.91 -10.73 -21.40
CA LYS A 631 -23.69 -12.20 -21.50
C LYS A 631 -23.33 -12.85 -20.16
N ILE A 632 -23.79 -12.27 -19.05
CA ILE A 632 -23.49 -12.72 -17.68
C ILE A 632 -24.31 -13.96 -17.32
#